data_AF-F0QUN6-F1
#
_entry.id   AF-F0QUN6-F1
#
_cell.length_a   1.000
_cell.length_b   1.000
_cell.length_c   1.000
_cell.angle_alpha   90.00
_cell.angle_beta   90.00
_cell.angle_gamma   90.00
#
_symmetry.space_group_name_H-M   'P 1'
#
loop_
_entity.id
_entity.type
_entity.pdbx_description
1 polymer ?
#
loop_
_entity_poly.entity_id
_entity_poly.type
_entity_poly.pdbx_seq_one_letter_code
_entity_poly.pdbx_strand_id
1 'polypeptide(L)'
;MILKLILHTIRETAREEDPFPLWASLTGHVSKATFYRKVSELEMMGLLERVSRNKYLISIGGYLLLLFAYFMRVDGVNEDTAQLAIRAIKGNWGLIEFNDYEIESYVRLLYLSSKGRPSNELLMLYQEFPKNVLFILPDNLKSIASNSLYEMLIDKYGDINTVSKARRVIVKALIDYFPTTLVNGCRSVAIMDGNKVKALAMQCGNEYILN
;
A
#
# COMPACT_ATOMS: atom_id res chain seq x y z
N MET A 1 0.62 -6.00 -17.35
CA MET A 1 1.26 -7.20 -17.97
C MET A 1 2.75 -7.31 -17.67
N ILE A 2 3.60 -6.33 -18.03
CA ILE A 2 5.07 -6.43 -17.81
C ILE A 2 5.46 -6.49 -16.33
N LEU A 3 4.89 -5.64 -15.47
CA LEU A 3 5.14 -5.72 -14.00
C LEU A 3 4.73 -7.07 -13.40
N LYS A 4 3.61 -7.65 -13.86
CA LYS A 4 3.18 -8.99 -13.45
C LYS A 4 4.21 -10.05 -13.84
N LEU A 5 4.70 -10.01 -15.09
CA LEU A 5 5.69 -10.97 -15.58
C LEU A 5 6.99 -10.87 -14.79
N ILE A 6 7.43 -9.65 -14.48
CA ILE A 6 8.59 -9.42 -13.63
C ILE A 6 8.33 -9.98 -12.22
N LEU A 7 7.14 -9.78 -11.64
CA LEU A 7 6.81 -10.32 -10.32
C LEU A 7 6.86 -11.84 -10.27
N HIS A 8 6.24 -12.53 -11.24
CA HIS A 8 6.28 -13.99 -11.31
C HIS A 8 7.69 -14.51 -11.54
N THR A 9 8.48 -13.83 -12.37
CA THR A 9 9.86 -14.23 -12.62
C THR A 9 10.75 -13.99 -11.39
N ILE A 10 10.58 -12.91 -10.62
CA ILE A 10 11.31 -12.69 -9.36
C ILE A 10 11.07 -13.86 -8.39
N ARG A 11 9.83 -14.38 -8.33
CA ARG A 11 9.50 -15.55 -7.50
C ARG A 11 10.22 -16.82 -7.98
N GLU A 12 10.30 -17.03 -9.30
CA GLU A 12 10.91 -18.23 -9.90
C GLU A 12 12.45 -18.17 -9.87
N THR A 13 13.03 -17.01 -10.18
CA THR A 13 14.48 -16.77 -10.27
C THR A 13 15.17 -16.51 -8.94
N ALA A 14 14.44 -16.36 -7.83
CA ALA A 14 15.03 -16.39 -6.47
C ALA A 14 15.80 -17.70 -6.16
N ARG A 15 15.78 -18.68 -7.08
CA ARG A 15 16.42 -19.98 -6.97
C ARG A 15 17.56 -20.23 -7.97
N GLU A 16 17.88 -19.28 -8.86
CA GLU A 16 18.85 -19.49 -9.96
C GLU A 16 20.00 -18.47 -9.96
N GLU A 17 21.22 -18.93 -10.24
CA GLU A 17 22.44 -18.11 -10.25
C GLU A 17 22.52 -17.15 -11.46
N ASP A 18 21.94 -17.53 -12.61
CA ASP A 18 21.97 -16.75 -13.85
C ASP A 18 20.56 -16.62 -14.47
N PRO A 19 19.88 -15.47 -14.31
CA PRO A 19 18.46 -15.34 -14.64
C PRO A 19 18.23 -15.33 -16.15
N PHE A 20 17.33 -16.19 -16.60
CA PHE A 20 16.86 -16.21 -17.99
C PHE A 20 16.36 -14.82 -18.42
N PRO A 21 16.65 -14.34 -19.64
CA PRO A 21 16.26 -12.99 -20.04
C PRO A 21 14.73 -12.82 -20.02
N LEU A 22 14.22 -11.94 -19.17
CA LEU A 22 12.78 -11.68 -19.00
C LEU A 22 12.01 -11.41 -20.30
N TRP A 23 12.67 -10.81 -21.31
CA TRP A 23 12.03 -10.55 -22.60
C TRP A 23 11.72 -11.85 -23.37
N ALA A 24 12.45 -12.93 -23.09
CA ALA A 24 12.29 -14.21 -23.79
C ALA A 24 11.00 -14.93 -23.39
N SER A 25 10.41 -14.66 -22.21
CA SER A 25 9.07 -15.18 -21.87
C SER A 25 7.95 -14.48 -22.65
N LEU A 26 8.27 -13.40 -23.37
CA LEU A 26 7.34 -12.60 -24.20
C LEU A 26 7.60 -12.74 -25.70
N THR A 27 8.51 -13.62 -26.12
CA THR A 27 8.79 -13.85 -27.53
C THR A 27 7.51 -14.30 -28.26
N GLY A 28 7.22 -13.66 -29.39
CA GLY A 28 5.99 -13.89 -30.16
C GLY A 28 4.83 -12.94 -29.82
N HIS A 29 4.92 -12.18 -28.73
CA HIS A 29 3.86 -11.23 -28.31
C HIS A 29 4.36 -9.79 -28.32
N VAL A 30 5.63 -9.56 -27.95
CA VAL A 30 6.24 -8.23 -27.89
C VAL A 30 7.66 -8.28 -28.44
N SER A 31 8.07 -7.28 -29.22
CA SER A 31 9.45 -7.18 -29.69
C SER A 31 10.41 -6.88 -28.52
N LYS A 32 11.66 -7.33 -28.62
CA LYS A 32 12.70 -7.04 -27.63
C LYS A 32 12.84 -5.53 -27.36
N ALA A 33 12.80 -4.70 -28.40
CA ALA A 33 12.88 -3.24 -28.28
C ALA A 33 11.69 -2.67 -27.51
N THR A 34 10.46 -3.13 -27.80
CA THR A 34 9.25 -2.69 -27.10
C THR A 34 9.27 -3.08 -25.63
N PHE A 35 9.76 -4.28 -25.30
CA PHE A 35 9.94 -4.72 -23.93
C PHE A 35 10.87 -3.77 -23.15
N TYR A 36 12.09 -3.53 -23.65
CA TYR A 36 13.04 -2.67 -22.95
C TYR A 36 12.58 -1.21 -22.87
N ARG A 37 11.87 -0.70 -23.88
CA ARG A 37 11.25 0.63 -23.80
C ARG A 37 10.25 0.70 -22.64
N LYS A 38 9.38 -0.31 -22.49
CA LYS A 38 8.42 -0.35 -21.39
C LYS A 38 9.07 -0.55 -20.03
N VAL A 39 10.13 -1.35 -19.94
CA VAL A 39 10.93 -1.45 -18.72
C VAL A 39 11.51 -0.09 -18.34
N SER A 40 12.09 0.64 -19.30
CA SER A 40 12.63 1.98 -19.06
C SER A 40 11.55 2.98 -18.64
N GLU A 41 10.34 2.91 -19.19
CA GLU A 41 9.21 3.74 -18.74
C GLU A 41 8.83 3.44 -17.28
N LEU A 42 8.79 2.16 -16.90
CA LEU A 42 8.49 1.73 -15.52
C LEU A 42 9.58 2.16 -14.53
N GLU A 43 10.85 2.12 -14.94
CA GLU A 43 11.99 2.63 -14.19
C GLU A 43 11.88 4.16 -13.99
N MET A 44 11.57 4.91 -15.05
CA MET A 44 11.35 6.37 -14.97
C MET A 44 10.18 6.75 -14.05
N MET A 45 9.16 5.90 -13.97
CA MET A 45 8.03 6.09 -13.05
C MET A 45 8.35 5.69 -11.61
N GLY A 46 9.50 5.06 -11.33
CA GLY A 46 9.87 4.55 -10.01
C GLY A 46 9.16 3.26 -9.61
N LEU A 47 8.47 2.57 -10.54
CA LEU A 47 7.75 1.31 -10.28
C LEU A 47 8.67 0.09 -10.24
N LEU A 48 9.86 0.25 -10.81
CA LEU A 48 10.83 -0.80 -11.06
C LEU A 48 12.24 -0.24 -10.87
N GLU A 49 13.11 -1.02 -10.27
CA GLU A 49 14.53 -0.72 -10.15
C GLU A 49 15.36 -1.82 -10.79
N ARG A 50 16.46 -1.45 -11.45
CA ARG A 50 17.40 -2.39 -12.04
C ARG A 50 18.61 -2.56 -11.15
N VAL A 51 18.80 -3.77 -10.63
CA VAL A 51 19.95 -4.10 -9.77
C VAL A 51 21.15 -4.53 -10.61
N SER A 52 20.91 -5.35 -11.64
CA SER A 52 21.93 -5.78 -12.58
C SER A 52 21.30 -6.13 -13.94
N ARG A 53 22.12 -6.58 -14.89
CA ARG A 53 21.61 -7.06 -16.19
C ARG A 53 20.55 -8.15 -15.96
N ASN A 54 19.36 -7.93 -16.51
CA ASN A 54 18.17 -8.79 -16.37
C ASN A 54 17.65 -9.03 -14.95
N LYS A 55 18.20 -8.38 -13.91
CA LYS A 55 17.69 -8.45 -12.53
C LYS A 55 16.99 -7.16 -12.17
N TYR A 56 15.72 -7.27 -11.81
CA TYR A 56 14.88 -6.13 -11.46
C TYR A 56 14.23 -6.36 -10.09
N LEU A 57 13.99 -5.27 -9.39
CA LEU A 57 13.17 -5.22 -8.18
C LEU A 57 11.93 -4.39 -8.47
N ILE A 58 10.79 -4.82 -7.94
CA ILE A 58 9.55 -4.05 -8.01
C ILE A 58 9.50 -3.18 -6.75
N SER A 59 9.26 -1.89 -6.93
CA SER A 59 9.12 -0.96 -5.79
C SER A 59 7.76 -1.13 -5.12
N ILE A 60 7.57 -0.51 -3.95
CA ILE A 60 6.26 -0.48 -3.29
C ILE A 60 5.17 0.11 -4.19
N GLY A 61 5.48 1.19 -4.92
CA GLY A 61 4.54 1.75 -5.88
C GLY A 61 4.21 0.76 -7.01
N GLY A 62 5.17 -0.06 -7.44
CA GLY A 62 4.94 -1.16 -8.38
C GLY A 62 3.96 -2.21 -7.86
N TYR A 63 4.09 -2.61 -6.60
CA TYR A 63 3.17 -3.54 -5.94
C TYR A 63 1.78 -2.93 -5.74
N LEU A 64 1.70 -1.67 -5.32
CA LEU A 64 0.43 -0.95 -5.19
C LEU A 64 -0.30 -0.83 -6.52
N LEU A 65 0.43 -0.52 -7.61
CA LEU A 65 -0.14 -0.45 -8.95
C LEU A 65 -0.74 -1.80 -9.39
N LEU A 66 -0.06 -2.91 -9.08
CA LEU A 66 -0.60 -4.25 -9.35
C LEU A 66 -1.88 -4.52 -8.56
N LEU A 67 -1.94 -4.12 -7.28
CA LEU A 67 -3.15 -4.27 -6.46
C LEU A 67 -4.29 -3.37 -6.95
N PHE A 68 -3.99 -2.15 -7.38
CA PHE A 68 -5.01 -1.26 -7.94
C PHE A 68 -5.55 -1.82 -9.26
N ALA A 69 -4.69 -2.36 -10.11
CA ALA A 69 -5.10 -3.06 -11.32
C ALA A 69 -6.00 -4.28 -11.02
N TYR A 70 -5.69 -5.04 -9.96
CA TYR A 70 -6.53 -6.13 -9.48
C TYR A 70 -7.91 -5.63 -9.02
N PHE A 71 -7.98 -4.56 -8.22
CA PHE A 71 -9.26 -3.99 -7.77
C PHE A 71 -10.09 -3.39 -8.91
N MET A 72 -9.42 -2.86 -9.95
CA MET A 72 -10.04 -2.39 -11.19
C MET A 72 -10.50 -3.54 -12.11
N ARG A 73 -10.20 -4.80 -11.77
CA ARG A 73 -10.45 -5.97 -12.61
C ARG A 73 -9.80 -5.86 -13.99
N VAL A 74 -8.58 -5.32 -14.04
CA VAL A 74 -7.79 -5.26 -15.28
C VAL A 74 -7.42 -6.67 -15.70
N ASP A 75 -7.73 -7.01 -16.95
CA ASP A 75 -7.44 -8.33 -17.52
C ASP A 75 -5.97 -8.70 -17.36
N GLY A 76 -5.76 -9.95 -16.95
CA GLY A 76 -4.44 -10.52 -16.74
C GLY A 76 -3.83 -10.26 -15.36
N VAL A 77 -4.45 -9.50 -14.45
CA VAL A 77 -4.04 -9.44 -13.03
C VAL A 77 -4.98 -10.29 -12.19
N ASN A 78 -4.52 -11.47 -11.77
CA ASN A 78 -5.30 -12.44 -11.02
C ASN A 78 -5.01 -12.39 -9.50
N GLU A 79 -5.78 -13.15 -8.73
CA GLU A 79 -5.65 -13.25 -7.28
C GLU A 79 -4.25 -13.68 -6.83
N ASP A 80 -3.60 -14.62 -7.52
CA ASP A 80 -2.22 -15.02 -7.20
C ASP A 80 -1.24 -13.85 -7.29
N THR A 81 -1.40 -13.00 -8.31
CA THR A 81 -0.56 -11.81 -8.50
C THR A 81 -0.82 -10.80 -7.38
N ALA A 82 -2.08 -10.63 -6.98
CA ALA A 82 -2.45 -9.77 -5.86
C ALA A 82 -1.87 -10.27 -4.53
N GLN A 83 -1.98 -11.57 -4.24
CA GLN A 83 -1.41 -12.20 -3.04
C GLN A 83 0.10 -12.01 -2.95
N LEU A 84 0.82 -12.17 -4.07
CA LEU A 84 2.26 -11.90 -4.11
C LEU A 84 2.59 -10.43 -3.81
N ALA A 85 1.83 -9.49 -4.36
CA ALA A 85 2.00 -8.07 -4.09
C ALA A 85 1.70 -7.72 -2.63
N ILE A 86 0.65 -8.30 -2.03
CA ILE A 86 0.31 -8.11 -0.61
C ILE A 86 1.47 -8.57 0.28
N ARG A 87 2.02 -9.77 0.04
CA ARG A 87 3.13 -10.28 0.84
C ARG A 87 4.40 -9.46 0.71
N ALA A 88 4.69 -8.94 -0.48
CA ALA A 88 5.83 -8.06 -0.69
C ALA A 88 5.66 -6.74 0.07
N ILE A 89 4.48 -6.11 -0.01
CA ILE A 89 4.13 -4.91 0.75
C ILE A 89 4.23 -5.16 2.25
N LYS A 90 3.66 -6.28 2.72
CA LYS A 90 3.69 -6.71 4.12
C LYS A 90 5.10 -6.76 4.68
N GLY A 91 6.01 -7.41 3.97
CA GLY A 91 7.41 -7.52 4.38
C GLY A 91 8.12 -6.18 4.38
N ASN A 92 7.93 -5.37 3.33
CA ASN A 92 8.59 -4.08 3.19
C ASN A 92 8.11 -3.04 4.21
N TRP A 93 6.81 -3.01 4.52
CA TRP A 93 6.22 -2.10 5.51
C TRP A 93 6.39 -2.59 6.95
N GLY A 94 7.03 -3.74 7.18
CA GLY A 94 7.22 -4.28 8.52
C GLY A 94 5.91 -4.68 9.21
N LEU A 95 4.91 -5.14 8.44
CA LEU A 95 3.58 -5.52 8.91
C LEU A 95 3.43 -7.05 9.09
N ILE A 96 4.50 -7.71 9.52
CA ILE A 96 4.59 -9.19 9.55
C ILE A 96 3.53 -9.78 10.49
N GLU A 97 3.18 -9.07 11.57
CA GLU A 97 2.18 -9.44 12.57
C GLU A 97 0.71 -9.24 12.13
N PHE A 98 0.48 -8.59 10.99
CA PHE A 98 -0.86 -8.36 10.45
C PHE A 98 -1.22 -9.47 9.48
N ASN A 99 -2.51 -9.77 9.33
CA ASN A 99 -2.95 -10.74 8.33
C ASN A 99 -3.05 -10.10 6.94
N ASP A 100 -3.00 -10.92 5.90
CA ASP A 100 -2.97 -10.44 4.51
C ASP A 100 -4.28 -9.70 4.13
N TYR A 101 -5.41 -10.03 4.76
CA TYR A 101 -6.70 -9.35 4.54
C TYR A 101 -6.74 -7.94 5.16
N GLU A 102 -6.09 -7.70 6.30
CA GLU A 102 -5.96 -6.37 6.91
C GLU A 102 -5.18 -5.44 5.96
N ILE A 103 -4.12 -5.97 5.36
CA ILE A 103 -3.27 -5.25 4.41
C ILE A 103 -4.02 -5.00 3.11
N GLU A 104 -4.70 -6.01 2.54
CA GLU A 104 -5.52 -5.82 1.34
C GLU A 104 -6.60 -4.75 1.58
N SER A 105 -7.26 -4.78 2.73
CA SER A 105 -8.31 -3.81 3.07
C SER A 105 -7.74 -2.40 3.21
N TYR A 106 -6.57 -2.24 3.83
CA TYR A 106 -5.88 -0.95 3.90
C TYR A 106 -5.49 -0.43 2.51
N VAL A 107 -4.93 -1.28 1.65
CA VAL A 107 -4.58 -0.90 0.27
C VAL A 107 -5.84 -0.58 -0.55
N ARG A 108 -6.97 -1.27 -0.29
CA ARG A 108 -8.26 -0.95 -0.89
C ARG A 108 -8.76 0.44 -0.47
N LEU A 109 -8.55 0.85 0.78
CA LEU A 109 -8.86 2.22 1.20
C LEU A 109 -7.97 3.25 0.48
N LEU A 110 -6.66 2.97 0.32
CA LEU A 110 -5.75 3.82 -0.47
C LEU A 110 -6.21 3.95 -1.94
N TYR A 111 -6.71 2.84 -2.50
CA TYR A 111 -7.30 2.85 -3.84
C TYR A 111 -8.56 3.72 -3.89
N LEU A 112 -9.48 3.56 -2.94
CA LEU A 112 -10.70 4.37 -2.89
C LEU A 112 -10.40 5.86 -2.66
N SER A 113 -9.42 6.19 -1.82
CA SER A 113 -9.00 7.58 -1.59
C SER A 113 -8.42 8.26 -2.82
N SER A 114 -7.87 7.48 -3.77
CA SER A 114 -7.32 8.00 -5.03
C SER A 114 -8.37 8.27 -6.12
N LYS A 115 -9.65 7.91 -5.91
CA LYS A 115 -10.70 8.00 -6.94
C LYS A 115 -11.29 9.40 -7.09
N GLY A 116 -10.54 10.27 -7.76
CA GLY A 116 -11.13 11.47 -8.37
C GLY A 116 -10.18 12.42 -9.10
N ARG A 117 -8.84 12.30 -8.98
CA ARG A 117 -7.91 13.25 -9.62
C ARG A 117 -6.72 12.54 -10.28
N PRO A 118 -6.19 13.12 -11.38
CA PRO A 118 -5.32 12.39 -12.30
C PRO A 118 -3.87 12.30 -11.81
N SER A 119 -3.29 11.12 -12.02
CA SER A 119 -1.88 10.76 -12.29
C SER A 119 -0.74 11.20 -11.35
N ASN A 120 -0.83 12.30 -10.59
CA ASN A 120 0.23 12.73 -9.65
C ASN A 120 0.05 12.14 -8.24
N GLU A 121 -1.14 11.67 -7.90
CA GLU A 121 -1.45 11.11 -6.57
C GLU A 121 -0.92 9.68 -6.42
N LEU A 122 -0.84 8.91 -7.51
CA LEU A 122 -0.10 7.65 -7.56
C LEU A 122 1.40 7.87 -7.30
N LEU A 123 1.97 8.98 -7.79
CA LEU A 123 3.35 9.41 -7.52
C LEU A 123 3.57 9.78 -6.04
N MET A 124 2.55 10.29 -5.35
CA MET A 124 2.64 10.52 -3.91
C MET A 124 2.39 9.25 -3.06
N LEU A 125 1.69 8.23 -3.59
CA LEU A 125 1.53 6.91 -2.94
C LEU A 125 2.82 6.06 -2.94
N TYR A 126 3.90 6.54 -3.59
CA TYR A 126 5.25 6.00 -3.43
C TYR A 126 5.89 6.36 -2.10
N GLN A 127 5.25 7.19 -1.27
CA GLN A 127 5.79 7.42 0.04
C GLN A 127 5.88 6.08 0.80
N GLU A 128 6.98 5.92 1.53
CA GLU A 128 7.15 4.76 2.38
C GLU A 128 6.04 4.73 3.43
N PHE A 129 5.62 3.53 3.83
CA PHE A 129 4.91 3.39 5.08
C PHE A 129 5.73 4.05 6.20
N PRO A 130 5.12 4.80 7.12
CA PRO A 130 3.67 4.95 7.37
C PRO A 130 2.99 6.12 6.64
N LYS A 131 3.70 6.91 5.84
CA LYS A 131 3.22 8.20 5.30
C LYS A 131 1.98 8.06 4.41
N ASN A 132 1.79 6.92 3.77
CA ASN A 132 0.61 6.59 2.96
C ASN A 132 -0.71 6.74 3.74
N VAL A 133 -0.69 6.68 5.08
CA VAL A 133 -1.87 6.94 5.90
C VAL A 133 -2.51 8.30 5.62
N LEU A 134 -1.72 9.30 5.21
CA LEU A 134 -2.22 10.64 4.90
C LEU A 134 -3.25 10.68 3.78
N PHE A 135 -3.23 9.69 2.88
CA PHE A 135 -4.19 9.61 1.78
C PHE A 135 -5.60 9.23 2.23
N ILE A 136 -5.70 8.42 3.28
CA ILE A 136 -7.00 7.98 3.79
C ILE A 136 -7.58 8.93 4.83
N LEU A 137 -6.74 9.80 5.42
CA LEU A 137 -7.22 10.75 6.41
C LEU A 137 -8.12 11.82 5.78
N PRO A 138 -9.10 12.34 6.54
CA PRO A 138 -9.91 13.45 6.09
C PRO A 138 -9.08 14.75 6.02
N ASP A 139 -9.38 15.60 5.04
CA ASP A 139 -8.65 16.85 4.75
C ASP A 139 -8.62 17.82 5.94
N ASN A 140 -9.61 17.73 6.83
CA ASN A 140 -9.69 18.54 8.04
C ASN A 140 -9.66 17.67 9.29
N LEU A 141 -8.46 17.41 9.82
CA LEU A 141 -8.31 16.66 11.08
C LEU A 141 -8.99 17.34 12.28
N LYS A 142 -9.32 18.64 12.21
CA LYS A 142 -10.06 19.33 13.28
C LYS A 142 -11.51 18.83 13.41
N SER A 143 -12.12 18.29 12.35
CA SER A 143 -13.48 17.71 12.47
C SER A 143 -13.48 16.36 13.18
N ILE A 144 -12.32 15.68 13.27
CA ILE A 144 -12.15 14.47 14.07
C ILE A 144 -12.23 14.79 15.58
N ALA A 145 -12.09 16.05 15.99
CA ALA A 145 -12.35 16.45 17.37
C ALA A 145 -13.78 16.07 17.79
N SER A 146 -14.75 16.25 16.89
CA SER A 146 -16.17 15.99 17.14
C SER A 146 -16.60 14.54 16.88
N ASN A 147 -16.08 13.90 15.83
CA ASN A 147 -16.50 12.56 15.39
C ASN A 147 -15.38 11.51 15.54
N SER A 148 -15.72 10.23 15.50
CA SER A 148 -14.71 9.16 15.48
C SER A 148 -13.98 9.14 14.13
N LEU A 149 -12.64 8.97 14.09
CA LEU A 149 -11.91 8.78 12.83
C LEU A 149 -12.41 7.52 12.13
N TYR A 150 -12.71 6.46 12.88
CA TYR A 150 -13.29 5.24 12.35
C TYR A 150 -14.63 5.50 11.64
N GLU A 151 -15.55 6.22 12.29
CA GLU A 151 -16.84 6.60 11.69
C GLU A 151 -16.64 7.48 10.45
N MET A 152 -15.74 8.47 10.52
CA MET A 152 -15.45 9.34 9.38
C MET A 152 -14.89 8.59 8.17
N LEU A 153 -14.05 7.58 8.39
CA LEU A 153 -13.55 6.72 7.31
C LEU A 153 -14.68 5.88 6.71
N ILE A 154 -15.60 5.36 7.53
CA ILE A 154 -16.79 4.66 7.05
C ILE A 154 -17.66 5.58 6.21
N ASP A 155 -17.96 6.78 6.70
CA ASP A 155 -18.80 7.75 5.99
C ASP A 155 -18.17 8.17 4.65
N LYS A 156 -16.84 8.34 4.63
CA LYS A 156 -16.11 8.75 3.42
C LYS A 156 -16.00 7.63 2.37
N TYR A 157 -15.79 6.38 2.79
CA TYR A 157 -15.50 5.27 1.88
C TYR A 157 -16.66 4.29 1.67
N GLY A 158 -17.70 4.34 2.49
CA GLY A 158 -18.95 3.58 2.34
C GLY A 158 -18.85 2.07 2.63
N ASP A 159 -17.71 1.59 3.16
CA ASP A 159 -17.49 0.15 3.40
C ASP A 159 -16.95 -0.12 4.81
N ILE A 160 -17.88 -0.43 5.73
CA ILE A 160 -17.60 -0.78 7.12
C ILE A 160 -16.65 -1.98 7.21
N ASN A 161 -16.83 -2.98 6.36
CA ASN A 161 -16.02 -4.20 6.43
C ASN A 161 -14.58 -3.92 6.05
N THR A 162 -14.36 -3.10 5.01
CA THR A 162 -13.02 -2.69 4.59
C THR A 162 -12.35 -1.83 5.66
N VAL A 163 -13.04 -0.84 6.24
CA VAL A 163 -12.46 0.01 7.31
C VAL A 163 -12.16 -0.80 8.57
N SER A 164 -13.07 -1.69 8.99
CA SER A 164 -12.90 -2.54 10.17
C SER A 164 -11.69 -3.47 10.04
N LYS A 165 -11.51 -4.10 8.87
CA LYS A 165 -10.34 -4.95 8.59
C LYS A 165 -9.06 -4.13 8.49
N ALA A 166 -9.09 -2.93 7.91
CA ALA A 166 -7.90 -2.08 7.80
C ALA A 166 -7.48 -1.44 9.14
N ARG A 167 -8.38 -1.42 10.13
CA ARG A 167 -8.25 -0.61 11.36
C ARG A 167 -6.88 -0.72 12.03
N ARG A 168 -6.37 -1.94 12.24
CA ARG A 168 -5.11 -2.14 12.96
C ARG A 168 -3.92 -1.58 12.18
N VAL A 169 -3.91 -1.75 10.86
CA VAL A 169 -2.87 -1.20 9.96
C VAL A 169 -2.89 0.33 9.98
N ILE A 170 -4.08 0.94 9.97
CA ILE A 170 -4.24 2.39 10.07
C ILE A 170 -3.68 2.92 11.40
N VAL A 171 -4.04 2.29 12.52
CA VAL A 171 -3.54 2.68 13.85
C VAL A 171 -2.02 2.57 13.91
N LYS A 172 -1.44 1.48 13.40
CA LYS A 172 0.02 1.31 13.31
C LYS A 172 0.67 2.45 12.53
N ALA A 173 0.12 2.77 11.37
CA ALA A 173 0.63 3.85 10.52
C ALA A 173 0.55 5.21 11.24
N LEU A 174 -0.56 5.50 11.92
CA LEU A 174 -0.71 6.75 12.68
C LEU A 174 0.33 6.86 13.79
N ILE A 175 0.52 5.79 14.56
CA ILE A 175 1.47 5.75 15.69
C ILE A 175 2.92 5.86 15.23
N ASP A 176 3.26 5.30 14.08
CA ASP A 176 4.61 5.39 13.52
C ASP A 176 4.88 6.76 12.87
N TYR A 177 3.85 7.40 12.30
CA TYR A 177 4.01 8.65 11.56
C TYR A 177 3.90 9.90 12.43
N PHE A 178 2.95 9.92 13.36
CA PHE A 178 2.65 11.11 14.16
C PHE A 178 3.30 11.05 15.55
N PRO A 179 3.53 12.22 16.19
CA PRO A 179 3.94 12.26 17.59
C PRO A 179 2.95 11.52 18.49
N THR A 180 3.48 10.71 19.41
CA THR A 180 2.67 9.91 20.34
C THR A 180 2.82 10.37 21.78
N THR A 181 1.74 10.28 22.54
CA THR A 181 1.69 10.50 23.99
C THR A 181 1.07 9.29 24.70
N LEU A 182 1.12 9.26 26.04
CA LEU A 182 0.44 8.25 26.84
C LEU A 182 -0.96 8.72 27.22
N VAL A 183 -1.98 7.97 26.81
CA VAL A 183 -3.37 8.15 27.25
C VAL A 183 -3.80 6.84 27.89
N ASN A 184 -4.16 6.86 29.17
CA ASN A 184 -4.53 5.67 29.94
C ASN A 184 -3.48 4.54 29.89
N GLY A 185 -2.20 4.88 29.84
CA GLY A 185 -1.10 3.90 29.75
C GLY A 185 -0.84 3.35 28.34
N CYS A 186 -1.60 3.77 27.33
CA CYS A 186 -1.43 3.32 25.95
C CYS A 186 -0.72 4.38 25.10
N ARG A 187 0.16 3.93 24.20
CA ARG A 187 0.81 4.80 23.21
C ARG A 187 -0.24 5.29 22.22
N SER A 188 -0.42 6.60 22.14
CA SER A 188 -1.58 7.18 21.46
C SER A 188 -1.21 8.39 20.62
N VAL A 189 -1.80 8.49 19.44
CA VAL A 189 -1.86 9.74 18.68
C VAL A 189 -3.09 10.48 19.18
N ALA A 190 -2.89 11.67 19.74
CA ALA A 190 -3.96 12.45 20.33
C ALA A 190 -4.02 13.86 19.74
N ILE A 191 -5.24 14.38 19.64
CA ILE A 191 -5.51 15.77 19.28
C ILE A 191 -6.15 16.48 20.46
N MET A 192 -5.96 17.80 20.50
CA MET A 192 -6.65 18.67 21.46
C MET A 192 -8.00 19.07 20.88
N ASP A 193 -9.07 18.78 21.62
CA ASP A 193 -10.41 19.31 21.38
C ASP A 193 -10.76 20.29 22.50
N GLY A 194 -10.56 21.58 22.25
CA GLY A 194 -10.56 22.61 23.28
C GLY A 194 -9.53 22.28 24.37
N ASN A 195 -10.01 22.03 25.59
CA ASN A 195 -9.17 21.67 26.75
C ASN A 195 -9.10 20.16 27.01
N LYS A 196 -9.70 19.31 26.16
CA LYS A 196 -9.72 17.85 26.33
C LYS A 196 -8.77 17.18 25.36
N VAL A 197 -8.06 16.16 25.84
CA VAL A 197 -7.23 15.28 25.01
C VAL A 197 -8.12 14.19 24.44
N LYS A 198 -8.18 14.07 23.10
CA LYS A 198 -8.90 13.00 22.40
C LYS A 198 -7.90 12.12 21.66
N ALA A 199 -7.84 10.83 21.99
CA ALA A 199 -6.99 9.89 21.28
C ALA A 199 -7.65 9.50 19.94
N LEU A 200 -6.94 9.63 18.83
CA LEU A 200 -7.34 9.20 17.49
C LEU A 200 -7.01 7.73 17.23
N ALA A 201 -5.85 7.32 17.71
CA ALA A 201 -5.31 5.99 17.50
C ALA A 201 -4.54 5.60 18.76
N MET A 202 -4.74 4.38 19.24
CA MET A 202 -4.10 3.87 20.46
C MET A 202 -3.54 2.47 20.25
N GLN A 203 -2.37 2.21 20.81
CA GLN A 203 -1.78 0.90 20.94
C GLN A 203 -1.61 0.56 22.42
N CYS A 204 -2.35 -0.45 22.87
CA CYS A 204 -2.33 -0.99 24.23
C CYS A 204 -1.78 -2.42 24.17
N GLY A 205 -0.46 -2.58 24.30
CA GLY A 205 0.18 -3.87 24.04
C GLY A 205 -0.03 -4.31 22.58
N ASN A 206 -0.77 -5.41 22.38
CA ASN A 206 -1.09 -5.95 21.04
C ASN A 206 -2.43 -5.44 20.47
N GLU A 207 -3.18 -4.66 21.24
CA GLU A 207 -4.46 -4.11 20.80
C GLU A 207 -4.26 -2.78 20.08
N TYR A 208 -4.93 -2.64 18.93
CA TYR A 208 -4.93 -1.44 18.10
C TYR A 208 -6.34 -0.89 18.01
N ILE A 209 -6.54 0.31 18.56
CA ILE A 209 -7.83 0.98 18.66
C ILE A 209 -7.80 2.22 17.77
N LEU A 210 -8.74 2.31 16.83
CA LEU A 210 -9.00 3.50 16.03
C LEU A 210 -10.27 4.14 16.57
N ASN A 211 -10.13 5.34 17.11
CA ASN A 211 -11.20 6.07 17.77
C ASN A 211 -11.76 7.15 16.87
#